data_AF-A0A1Z9QPR0-F1
#
_entry.id   AF-A0A1Z9QPR0-F1
#
_cell.length_a   1.000
_cell.length_b   1.000
_cell.length_c   1.000
_cell.angle_alpha   90.00
_cell.angle_beta   90.00
_cell.angle_gamma   90.00
#
_symmetry.space_group_name_H-M   'P 1'
#
loop_
_entity.id
_entity.type
_entity.pdbx_description
1 polymer ?
#
loop_
_entity_poly.entity_id
_entity_poly.type
_entity_poly.pdbx_seq_one_letter_code
_entity_poly.pdbx_strand_id
1 'polypeptide(L)'
;SFQNLQENWEMLLYFIPALIPGLQSDVERKYTPWFFVGVASFFGALMIWETGVPDHPWCEPDSWLQAHMVWHLLCAAATLSFFNFFRTEKNITS
;
A
#
# COMPACT_ATOMS: atom_id res chain seq x y z
N SER A 1 3.40 -12.89 8.73
CA SER A 1 2.84 -14.09 9.40
C SER A 1 1.35 -14.18 9.08
N PHE A 2 0.86 -15.30 8.55
CA PHE A 2 -0.58 -15.61 8.44
C PHE A 2 -1.13 -16.31 9.70
N GLN A 3 -0.30 -16.50 10.72
CA GLN A 3 -0.65 -17.31 11.90
C GLN A 3 -1.66 -16.65 12.84
N ASN A 4 -1.97 -15.36 12.66
CA ASN A 4 -2.83 -14.59 13.55
C ASN A 4 -4.11 -14.06 12.88
N LEU A 5 -4.70 -14.82 11.95
CA LEU A 5 -5.99 -14.45 11.34
C LEU A 5 -7.13 -14.36 12.37
N GLN A 6 -7.05 -15.15 13.44
CA GLN A 6 -7.98 -15.09 14.57
C GLN A 6 -7.85 -13.77 15.35
N GLU A 7 -6.62 -13.29 15.54
CA GLU A 7 -6.34 -12.06 16.30
C GLU A 7 -6.51 -10.79 15.45
N ASN A 8 -6.36 -10.90 14.13
CA ASN A 8 -6.41 -9.77 13.19
C ASN A 8 -7.57 -9.89 12.18
N TRP A 9 -8.65 -10.56 12.56
CA TRP A 9 -9.84 -10.73 11.71
C TRP A 9 -10.43 -9.39 11.26
N GLU A 10 -10.21 -8.33 12.05
CA GLU A 10 -10.63 -6.96 11.75
C GLU A 10 -10.07 -6.42 10.44
N MET A 11 -8.92 -6.93 9.95
CA MET A 11 -8.39 -6.56 8.64
C MET A 11 -9.35 -6.89 7.49
N LEU A 12 -10.22 -7.89 7.67
CA LEU A 12 -11.25 -8.22 6.68
C LEU A 12 -12.28 -7.09 6.53
N LEU A 13 -12.51 -6.31 7.60
CA LEU A 13 -13.46 -5.20 7.60
C LEU A 13 -13.00 -4.07 6.68
N TYR A 14 -11.69 -3.90 6.46
CA TYR A 14 -11.15 -2.91 5.53
C TYR A 14 -11.58 -3.14 4.07
N PHE A 15 -11.99 -4.37 3.73
CA PHE A 15 -12.48 -4.70 2.39
C PHE A 15 -14.00 -4.55 2.24
N ILE A 16 -14.74 -4.32 3.33
CA ILE A 16 -16.21 -4.15 3.29
C ILE A 16 -16.65 -3.06 2.30
N PRO A 17 -16.03 -1.86 2.26
CA PRO A 17 -16.44 -0.83 1.31
C PRO A 17 -16.40 -1.28 -0.15
N ALA A 18 -15.47 -2.19 -0.50
CA ALA A 18 -15.37 -2.72 -1.86
C ALA A 18 -16.54 -3.65 -2.25
N LEU A 19 -17.29 -4.17 -1.27
CA LEU A 19 -18.43 -5.06 -1.48
C LEU A 19 -19.77 -4.33 -1.57
N ILE A 20 -19.82 -3.03 -1.30
CA ILE A 20 -21.05 -2.23 -1.32
C ILE A 20 -21.42 -1.92 -2.78
N PRO A 21 -22.51 -2.50 -3.32
CA PRO A 21 -22.94 -2.21 -4.68
C PRO A 21 -23.35 -0.73 -4.80
N GLY A 22 -22.89 -0.04 -5.84
CA GLY A 22 -23.20 1.38 -6.07
C GLY A 22 -22.24 2.38 -5.40
N LEU A 23 -21.20 1.93 -4.67
CA LEU A 23 -20.10 2.81 -4.25
C LEU A 23 -19.17 3.18 -5.42
N GLN A 24 -19.28 2.49 -6.55
CA GLN A 24 -18.48 2.74 -7.74
C GLN A 24 -18.95 4.02 -8.42
N SER A 25 -18.10 5.04 -8.42
CA SER A 25 -18.29 6.27 -9.18
C SER A 25 -18.01 6.03 -10.66
N ASP A 26 -18.80 6.64 -11.56
CA ASP A 26 -18.55 6.70 -13.01
C ASP A 26 -17.32 7.57 -13.33
N VAL A 27 -16.14 7.06 -12.99
CA VAL A 27 -14.85 7.74 -13.19
C VAL A 27 -13.91 6.89 -14.03
N GLU A 28 -13.33 7.52 -15.04
CA GLU A 28 -12.24 6.95 -15.83
C GLU A 28 -10.90 7.35 -15.22
N ARG A 29 -9.94 6.42 -15.17
CA ARG A 29 -8.56 6.67 -14.68
C ARG A 29 -7.54 6.15 -15.66
N LYS A 30 -6.42 6.86 -15.80
CA LYS A 30 -5.25 6.38 -16.55
C LYS A 30 -4.34 5.57 -15.62
N TYR A 31 -4.31 4.26 -15.83
CA TYR A 31 -3.57 3.33 -14.97
C TYR A 31 -2.04 3.47 -15.11
N THR A 32 -1.50 3.53 -16.32
CA THR A 32 -0.05 3.56 -16.53
C THR A 32 0.53 4.98 -16.44
N PRO A 33 1.69 5.18 -15.77
CA PRO A 33 2.47 4.17 -15.02
C PRO A 33 2.09 4.06 -13.53
N TRP A 34 1.42 5.09 -13.01
CA TRP A 34 1.33 5.37 -11.58
C TRP A 34 0.59 4.31 -10.77
N PHE A 35 -0.42 3.66 -11.34
CA PHE A 35 -1.11 2.56 -10.68
C PHE A 35 -0.14 1.42 -10.37
N PHE A 36 0.63 0.98 -11.37
CA PHE A 36 1.53 -0.16 -11.24
C PHE A 36 2.70 0.13 -10.31
N VAL A 37 3.29 1.33 -10.41
CA VAL A 37 4.34 1.76 -9.49
C VAL A 37 3.81 1.81 -8.06
N GLY A 38 2.62 2.39 -7.85
CA GLY A 38 2.00 2.48 -6.53
C GLY A 38 1.73 1.11 -5.91
N VAL A 39 1.14 0.18 -6.68
CA VAL A 39 0.87 -1.20 -6.25
C VAL A 39 2.17 -1.94 -5.94
N ALA A 40 3.17 -1.88 -6.81
CA ALA A 40 4.46 -2.54 -6.60
C ALA A 40 5.17 -2.00 -5.35
N SER A 41 5.19 -0.67 -5.14
CA SER A 41 5.77 -0.06 -3.95
C SER A 41 5.02 -0.44 -2.68
N PHE A 42 3.68 -0.44 -2.71
CA PHE A 42 2.85 -0.81 -1.56
C PHE A 42 3.05 -2.27 -1.13
N PHE A 43 2.98 -3.22 -2.07
CA PHE A 43 3.22 -4.63 -1.76
C PHE A 43 4.69 -4.89 -1.41
N GLY A 44 5.62 -4.16 -2.02
CA GLY A 44 7.03 -4.15 -1.61
C GLY A 44 7.20 -3.77 -0.15
N ALA A 45 6.53 -2.70 0.28
CA ALA A 45 6.55 -2.25 1.68
C ALA A 45 5.95 -3.31 2.61
N LEU A 46 4.79 -3.87 2.27
CA LEU A 46 4.15 -4.94 3.05
C LEU A 46 5.04 -6.17 3.22
N MET A 47 5.78 -6.58 2.19
CA MET A 47 6.67 -7.73 2.26
C MET A 47 7.81 -7.55 3.26
N ILE A 48 8.33 -6.32 3.41
CA ILE A 48 9.51 -6.06 4.25
C ILE A 48 9.18 -5.46 5.61
N TRP A 49 7.92 -5.09 5.86
CA TRP A 49 7.48 -4.42 7.10
C TRP A 49 8.02 -5.11 8.36
N GLU A 50 7.88 -6.43 8.44
CA GLU A 50 8.27 -7.25 9.61
C GLU A 50 9.79 -7.43 9.76
N THR A 51 10.60 -6.99 8.80
CA THR A 51 12.04 -7.22 8.82
C THR A 51 12.84 -6.10 9.48
N GLY A 52 12.20 -4.93 9.68
CA GLY A 52 12.78 -3.75 10.33
C GLY A 52 12.33 -3.53 11.77
N VAL A 53 11.83 -4.55 12.45
CA VAL A 53 11.31 -4.47 13.84
C VAL A 53 12.37 -4.92 14.86
N PRO A 54 12.30 -4.46 16.13
CA PRO A 54 13.19 -4.93 17.19
C PRO A 54 13.24 -6.46 17.26
N ASP A 55 14.40 -7.01 17.64
CA ASP A 55 14.69 -8.45 17.74
C ASP A 55 14.71 -9.24 16.40
N HIS A 56 14.55 -8.57 15.25
CA HIS A 56 14.75 -9.18 13.94
C HIS A 56 16.24 -9.11 13.51
N PRO A 57 16.84 -10.16 12.88
CA PRO A 57 18.25 -10.15 12.46
C PRO A 57 18.64 -9.05 11.48
N TRP A 58 17.68 -8.44 10.80
CA TRP A 58 17.87 -7.32 9.87
C TRP A 58 17.51 -5.95 10.49
N CYS A 59 17.30 -5.90 11.80
CA CYS A 59 17.09 -4.67 12.54
C CYS A 59 18.38 -4.25 13.25
N GLU A 60 19.17 -3.40 12.59
CA GLU A 60 20.30 -2.71 13.18
C GLU A 60 20.03 -1.19 13.17
N PRO A 61 19.69 -0.56 14.31
CA PRO A 61 19.25 0.83 14.35
C PRO A 61 20.36 1.84 14.02
N ASP A 62 21.62 1.44 14.20
CA ASP A 62 22.79 2.29 13.94
C ASP A 62 23.35 2.14 12.51
N SER A 63 22.74 1.30 11.68
CA SER A 63 23.14 1.10 10.29
C SER A 63 22.72 2.25 9.39
N TRP A 64 23.56 2.58 8.40
CA TRP A 64 23.24 3.53 7.34
C TRP A 64 22.11 3.06 6.41
N LEU A 65 21.87 1.75 6.35
CA LEU A 65 20.80 1.15 5.56
C LEU A 65 20.02 0.15 6.40
N GLN A 66 18.79 0.51 6.75
CA GLN A 66 17.86 -0.32 7.53
C GLN A 66 16.64 -0.70 6.68
N ALA A 67 16.11 -1.92 6.90
CA ALA A 67 14.86 -2.35 6.26
C ALA A 67 13.70 -1.39 6.54
N HIS A 68 13.65 -0.80 7.74
CA HIS A 68 12.65 0.22 8.12
C HIS A 68 12.76 1.51 7.29
N MET A 69 13.98 1.93 6.93
CA MET A 69 14.18 3.10 6.05
C MET A 69 13.69 2.80 4.63
N VAL A 70 14.03 1.62 4.10
CA VAL A 70 13.55 1.18 2.78
C VAL A 70 12.03 1.10 2.77
N TRP A 71 11.44 0.60 3.86
CA TRP A 71 9.99 0.57 4.05
C TRP A 71 9.35 1.95 3.94
N HIS A 72 9.89 2.97 4.63
CA HIS A 72 9.42 4.35 4.50
C HIS A 72 9.53 4.90 3.08
N LEU A 73 10.63 4.63 2.36
CA LEU A 73 10.79 5.07 0.98
C LEU A 73 9.75 4.43 0.05
N LEU A 74 9.44 3.15 0.24
CA LEU A 74 8.39 2.45 -0.51
C LEU A 74 7.00 3.04 -0.20
N CYS A 75 6.71 3.38 1.06
CA CYS A 75 5.45 4.05 1.42
C CYS A 75 5.34 5.45 0.80
N ALA A 76 6.42 6.22 0.77
CA ALA A 76 6.46 7.53 0.12
C ALA A 76 6.23 7.39 -1.41
N ALA A 77 6.89 6.42 -2.04
CA ALA A 77 6.72 6.14 -3.47
C ALA A 77 5.29 5.67 -3.80
N ALA A 78 4.71 4.81 -2.97
CA ALA A 78 3.32 4.38 -3.11
C ALA A 78 2.35 5.57 -3.01
N THR A 79 2.52 6.41 -1.99
CA THR A 79 1.69 7.60 -1.76
C THR A 79 1.76 8.57 -2.94
N LEU A 80 2.97 8.90 -3.41
CA LEU A 80 3.17 9.80 -4.55
C LEU A 80 2.57 9.22 -5.84
N SER A 81 2.70 7.91 -6.04
CA SER A 81 2.15 7.23 -7.22
C SER A 81 0.63 7.23 -7.19
N PHE A 82 -0.01 6.87 -6.07
CA PHE A 82 -1.46 6.92 -5.96
C PHE A 82 -2.01 8.34 -6.06
N PHE A 83 -1.33 9.33 -5.50
CA PHE A 83 -1.67 10.74 -5.71
C PHE A 83 -1.71 11.10 -7.21
N ASN A 84 -0.67 10.75 -7.97
CA ASN A 84 -0.64 11.01 -9.41
C ASN A 84 -1.68 10.19 -10.18
N PHE A 85 -1.94 8.95 -9.77
CA PHE A 85 -2.98 8.09 -10.36
C PHE A 85 -4.38 8.71 -10.19
N PHE A 86 -4.76 9.13 -8.97
CA PHE A 86 -6.07 9.71 -8.71
C PHE A 86 -6.28 11.08 -9.40
N ARG A 87 -5.20 11.83 -9.67
CA ARG A 87 -5.28 13.04 -10.51
C ARG A 87 -5.67 12.79 -11.96
N THR A 88 -5.63 11.55 -12.43
CA THR A 88 -6.08 11.19 -13.78
C THR A 88 -7.58 10.92 -13.86
N GLU A 89 -8.29 10.99 -12.74
CA GLU A 89 -9.74 10.80 -12.67
C GLU A 89 -10.48 11.82 -13.54
N LYS A 90 -11.41 11.30 -14.34
CA LYS A 90 -12.38 12.09 -15.12
C LYS A 90 -13.77 11.52 -14.89
N ASN A 91 -14.74 12.39 -14.63
CA ASN A 91 -16.15 12.01 -14.60
C ASN A 91 -16.60 11.68 -16.02
N ILE A 92 -17.31 10.57 -16.19
CA ILE A 92 -17.82 10.12 -17.49
C ILE A 92 -19.08 10.92 -17.90
N THR A 93 -19.67 11.70 -16.98
CA THR A 93 -20.92 12.46 -17.14
C THR A 93 -20.76 13.93 -17.59
N SER A 94 -19.74 14.25 -18.41
CA SER A 94 -19.64 15.59 -19.04
C SER A 94 -20.35 15.67 -20.39
#